data_AF-A0A822DX69-F1
#
_entry.id   AF-A0A822DX69-F1
#
_cell.length_a   1.000
_cell.length_b   1.000
_cell.length_c   1.000
_cell.angle_alpha   90.00
_cell.angle_beta   90.00
_cell.angle_gamma   90.00
#
_symmetry.space_group_name_H-M   'P 1'
#
loop_
_entity.id
_entity.type
_entity.pdbx_description
1 polymer ?
#
loop_
_entity_poly.entity_id
_entity_poly.type
_entity_poly.pdbx_seq_one_letter_code
_entity_poly.pdbx_strand_id
1 'polypeptide(L)' 'MAATQFEVVSCLDQGDLHIIQLKETQPPFPLLRPVPVVVPPPINPTLP' A
#
# COMPACT_ATOMS: atom_id res chain seq x y z
N MET A 1 -5.07 -0.47 9.80
CA MET A 1 -5.93 0.34 8.92
C MET A 1 -5.62 -0.08 7.49
N ALA A 2 -6.63 -0.33 6.64
CA ALA A 2 -6.43 -0.66 5.23
C ALA A 2 -6.03 0.60 4.44
N ALA A 3 -5.18 0.45 3.41
CA ALA A 3 -4.83 1.54 2.52
C ALA A 3 -5.98 1.68 1.51
N THR A 4 -6.61 2.85 1.47
CA THR A 4 -7.68 3.16 0.52
C THR A 4 -7.06 3.76 -0.74
N GLN A 5 -7.46 3.26 -1.91
CA GLN A 5 -7.04 3.80 -3.19
C GLN A 5 -8.15 4.68 -3.78
N PHE A 6 -7.74 5.78 -4.38
CA PHE A 6 -8.62 6.75 -5.01
C PHE A 6 -8.15 7.02 -6.45
N GLU A 7 -9.10 7.24 -7.34
CA GLU A 7 -8.90 7.72 -8.71
C GLU A 7 -9.26 9.20 -8.79
N VAL A 8 -8.48 9.98 -9.54
CA VAL A 8 -8.80 11.37 -9.85
C VAL A 8 -9.86 11.39 -10.94
N VAL A 9 -11.03 11.94 -10.65
CA VAL A 9 -12.15 12.00 -11.59
C VAL A 9 -12.34 13.38 -12.22
N SER A 10 -11.94 14.44 -11.53
CA SER A 10 -11.94 15.80 -12.11
C SER A 10 -10.95 16.70 -11.39
N CYS A 11 -10.51 17.74 -12.10
CA CYS A 11 -9.68 18.81 -11.58
C CYS A 11 -10.36 20.15 -11.92
N LEU A 12 -10.41 21.05 -10.94
CA LEU A 12 -10.88 22.41 -11.13
C LEU A 12 -9.80 23.37 -10.61
N ASP A 13 -9.37 24.26 -11.50
CA ASP A 13 -8.41 25.32 -11.20
C ASP A 13 -9.11 26.68 -11.25
N GLN A 14 -9.05 27.44 -10.15
CA GLN A 14 -9.59 28.80 -10.05
C GLN A 14 -8.55 29.72 -9.40
N GLY A 15 -7.68 30.31 -10.21
CA GLY A 15 -6.59 31.17 -9.73
C GLY A 15 -5.64 30.38 -8.84
N ASP A 16 -5.59 30.73 -7.55
CA ASP A 16 -4.75 30.06 -6.55
C ASP A 16 -5.44 28.86 -5.89
N LEU A 17 -6.69 28.56 -6.26
CA LEU A 17 -7.44 27.43 -5.71
C LEU A 17 -7.40 26.23 -6.66
N HIS A 18 -6.91 25.11 -6.14
CA HIS A 18 -6.84 23.83 -6.85
C HIS A 18 -7.75 22.81 -6.14
N ILE A 19 -8.78 22.34 -6.82
CA ILE A 19 -9.71 21.34 -6.30
C ILE A 19 -9.56 20.07 -7.13
N ILE A 20 -9.31 18.96 -6.45
CA ILE A 20 -9.22 17.63 -7.07
C ILE A 20 -10.38 16.80 -6.53
N GLN A 21 -11.21 16.28 -7.43
CA GLN A 21 -12.25 15.34 -7.08
C GLN A 21 -11.70 13.90 -7.14
N LEU A 22 -11.85 13.18 -6.03
CA LEU A 22 -11.39 11.81 -5.87
C LEU A 22 -12.57 10.86 -5.76
N LYS A 23 -12.45 9.67 -6.35
CA LYS A 23 -13.39 8.56 -6.20
C LYS A 23 -12.67 7.34 -5.66
N GLU A 24 -13.20 6.73 -4.60
CA GLU A 24 -12.64 5.48 -4.07
C GLU A 24 -12.77 4.36 -5.12
N THR A 25 -11.67 3.64 -5.35
CA THR A 25 -11.63 2.54 -6.32
C THR A 25 -12.11 1.23 -5.69
N GLN A 26 -12.95 0.49 -6.42
CA GLN A 26 -13.47 -0.82 -6.01
C GLN A 26 -13.01 -1.91 -7.01
N PRO A 27 -12.63 -3.12 -6.55
CA PRO A 27 -12.52 -3.52 -5.15
C PRO A 27 -11.32 -2.87 -4.45
N PRO A 28 -11.33 -2.70 -3.12
CA PRO A 28 -10.15 -2.24 -2.39
C PRO A 28 -9.01 -3.23 -2.60
N PHE A 29 -7.84 -2.71 -3.01
CA PHE A 29 -6.68 -3.56 -3.25
C PHE A 29 -6.22 -4.21 -1.94
N PRO A 30 -5.86 -5.51 -1.96
CA PRO A 30 -5.38 -6.18 -0.77
C PRO A 30 -4.10 -5.49 -0.29
N LEU A 31 -4.07 -5.12 0.99
CA LEU A 31 -2.84 -4.70 1.66
C LEU A 31 -1.75 -5.76 1.43
N LEU A 32 -0.51 -5.30 1.26
CA LEU A 32 0.67 -6.16 1.16
C LEU A 32 0.60 -7.23 2.26
N ARG A 33 0.63 -8.50 1.86
CA ARG A 33 0.63 -9.61 2.81
C ARG A 33 1.96 -9.57 3.58
N PRO A 34 1.97 -9.87 4.89
CA PRO A 34 3.21 -10.03 5.63
C PRO A 34 4.12 -11.02 4.89
N VAL A 35 5.35 -10.61 4.60
CA VAL A 35 6.35 -11.52 4.03
C VAL A 35 6.58 -12.63 5.05
N PRO A 36 6.52 -13.92 4.67
CA PRO A 36 6.80 -14.99 5.61
C PRO A 36 8.19 -14.79 6.21
N VAL A 37 8.26 -14.71 7.53
CA VAL A 37 9.53 -14.66 8.26
C VAL A 37 10.20 -16.01 8.04
N VAL A 38 11.20 -16.06 7.18
CA VAL A 38 12.07 -17.22 7.05
C VAL A 38 12.92 -17.25 8.31
N VAL A 39 12.55 -18.11 9.26
CA VAL A 39 13.39 -18.37 10.43
C VAL A 39 14.67 -19.02 9.91
N PRO A 40 15.85 -18.41 10.08
CA PRO A 40 17.10 -19.05 9.68
C PRO A 40 17.24 -20.38 10.44
N PRO A 41 17.75 -21.44 9.79
CA PRO A 41 17.97 -22.72 10.47
C PRO A 41 18.88 -22.49 11.69
N PRO A 42 18.66 -23.23 12.79
CA PRO A 42 19.55 -23.15 13.94
C PRO A 42 20.97 -23.45 13.47
N ILE A 43 21.87 -22.48 13.67
CA ILE A 43 23.31 -22.70 13.50
C ILE A 43 23.66 -23.74 14.55
N ASN A 44 23.77 -25.00 14.15
CA ASN A 44 24.28 -26.05 15.01
C ASN A 44 25.81 -25.89 15.03
N PRO A 45 26.43 -25.49 16.16
CA PRO A 45 27.88 -25.41 16.26
C PRO A 45 28.44 -26.82 16.46
N THR A 46 28.24 -27.71 15.49
CA THR A 46 28.93 -29.00 15.46
C THR A 46 29.34 -29.34 14.04
N LEU A 47 30.66 -29.30 13.83
CA LEU A 47 31.53 -30.11 12.95
C LEU A 47 32.47 -29.26 12.09
N PRO A 48 33.72 -29.72 11.85
CA PRO A 48 34.61 -30.60 12.63
C PRO A 48 35.82 -29.86 13.25
#